data_AF-A0A954WMW0-F1
#
_entry.id   AF-A0A954WMW0-F1
#
_cell.length_a   1.000
_cell.length_b   1.000
_cell.length_c   1.000
_cell.angle_alpha   90.00
_cell.angle_beta   90.00
_cell.angle_gamma   90.00
#
_symmetry.space_group_name_H-M   'P 1'
#
loop_
_entity.id
_entity.type
_entity.pdbx_description
1 polymer ?
#
loop_
_entity_poly.entity_id
_entity_poly.type
_entity_poly.pdbx_seq_one_letter_code
_entity_poly.pdbx_strand_id
1 'polypeptide(L)' 'MAVRVRFLLLLILLASAVMLPWLGRTRFWDQDEGFFASTAAEMYARGDWIVPTFNGRMFGHKPPWMYW' A
#
# COMPACT_ATOMS: atom_id res chain seq x y z
N MET A 1 6.91 17.72 28.59
CA MET A 1 5.94 17.29 27.54
C MET A 1 6.25 17.89 26.17
N ALA A 2 6.39 19.22 26.03
CA ALA A 2 6.67 19.88 24.74
C ALA A 2 7.97 19.44 24.04
N VAL A 3 9.06 19.21 24.78
CA VAL A 3 10.35 18.76 24.21
C VAL A 3 10.23 17.37 23.56
N ARG A 4 9.48 16.44 24.18
CA ARG A 4 9.22 15.11 23.62
C ARG A 4 8.42 15.21 22.31
N VAL A 5 7.40 16.07 22.26
CA VAL A 5 6.59 16.27 21.05
C VAL A 5 7.45 16.84 19.92
N ARG A 6 8.29 17.84 20.18
CA ARG A 6 9.22 18.39 19.18
C ARG A 6 10.15 17.32 18.62
N PHE A 7 10.68 16.46 19.47
CA PHE A 7 11.55 15.36 19.04
C PHE A 7 10.80 14.34 18.17
N LEU A 8 9.57 13.96 18.54
CA LEU A 8 8.75 13.07 17.72
C LEU A 8 8.41 13.68 16.35
N LEU A 9 8.11 14.98 16.30
CA LEU A 9 7.85 15.68 15.05
C LEU A 9 9.09 15.71 14.15
N LEU A 10 10.28 15.95 14.72
CA LEU A 10 11.54 15.89 13.98
C LEU A 10 11.81 14.48 13.44
N LEU A 11 11.54 13.44 14.24
CA LEU A 11 11.67 12.05 13.79
C LEU A 11 10.71 11.71 12.65
N ILE A 12 9.44 12.13 12.75
CA ILE A 12 8.45 11.92 11.68
C ILE A 12 8.91 12.65 10.42
N LEU A 13 9.33 13.91 10.53
CA LEU A 13 9.76 14.70 9.38
C LEU A 13 11.00 14.10 8.72
N LEU A 14 11.98 13.64 9.50
CA LEU A 14 13.17 12.96 8.97
C LEU A 14 12.81 11.63 8.29
N ALA A 15 11.97 10.81 8.93
CA ALA A 15 11.51 9.55 8.35
C ALA A 15 10.75 9.77 7.04
N SER A 16 9.83 10.73 6.99
CA SER A 16 9.10 11.10 5.78
C SER A 16 10.04 11.60 4.68
N ALA A 17 11.00 12.47 5.00
CA ALA A 17 11.97 12.98 4.04
C ALA A 17 12.86 11.89 3.46
N VAL A 18 13.18 10.85 4.24
CA VAL A 18 14.00 9.73 3.77
C VAL A 18 13.18 8.68 3.03
N MET A 19 11.95 8.37 3.45
CA MET A 19 11.19 7.24 2.90
C MET A 19 10.29 7.61 1.72
N LEU A 20 9.61 8.76 1.75
CA LEU A 20 8.62 9.12 0.73
C LEU A 20 9.19 9.38 -0.67
N PRO A 21 10.37 10.03 -0.86
CA PRO A 21 10.90 10.31 -2.20
C PRO A 21 11.22 9.07 -3.04
N TRP A 22 11.30 7.89 -2.43
CA TRP A 22 11.64 6.62 -3.10
C TRP A 22 10.41 5.75 -3.36
N LEU A 23 9.24 6.13 -2.87
CA LEU A 23 8.01 5.35 -3.04
C LEU A 23 7.68 5.24 -4.54
N GLY A 24 7.51 4.01 -5.02
CA GLY A 24 7.23 3.72 -6.43
C GLY A 24 8.41 3.84 -7.40
N ARG A 25 9.65 4.11 -6.92
CA ARG A 25 10.84 4.12 -7.80
C ARG A 25 11.36 2.73 -8.16
N THR A 26 11.15 1.74 -7.30
CA THR A 26 11.51 0.35 -7.58
C THR A 26 10.41 -0.34 -8.38
N ARG A 27 10.78 -1.38 -9.13
CA ARG A 27 9.82 -2.34 -9.68
C ARG A 27 9.38 -3.31 -8.59
N PHE A 28 8.39 -4.13 -8.94
CA PHE A 28 7.99 -5.24 -8.10
C PHE A 28 9.15 -6.21 -7.88
N TRP A 29 9.40 -6.55 -6.62
CA TRP A 29 10.51 -7.43 -6.21
C TRP A 29 10.17 -8.91 -6.36
N ASP A 30 8.91 -9.26 -6.13
CA ASP A 30 8.43 -10.63 -6.23
C ASP A 30 7.08 -10.71 -6.96
N GLN A 31 6.57 -11.93 -7.04
CA GLN A 31 5.30 -12.21 -7.69
C GLN A 31 4.11 -11.68 -6.89
N ASP A 32 4.22 -11.69 -5.56
CA ASP A 32 3.15 -11.28 -4.65
C ASP A 32 2.84 -9.80 -4.81
N GLU A 33 3.87 -8.94 -4.91
CA GLU A 33 3.70 -7.52 -5.18
C GLU A 33 2.88 -7.25 -6.44
N GLY A 34 3.13 -8.00 -7.52
CA GLY A 34 2.36 -7.89 -8.75
C GLY A 34 0.91 -8.38 -8.61
N PHE A 35 0.69 -9.49 -7.90
CA PHE A 35 -0.65 -10.02 -7.64
C PHE A 35 -1.51 -9.07 -6.82
N PHE A 36 -0.97 -8.59 -5.69
CA PHE A 36 -1.72 -7.73 -4.79
C PHE A 36 -1.96 -6.34 -5.39
N ALA A 37 -0.98 -5.77 -6.10
CA ALA A 37 -1.15 -4.51 -6.81
C ALA A 37 -2.19 -4.60 -7.93
N SER A 38 -2.14 -5.66 -8.75
CA SER A 38 -3.14 -5.89 -9.81
C SER A 38 -4.53 -6.12 -9.25
N THR A 39 -4.64 -6.83 -8.12
CA THR A 39 -5.92 -7.08 -7.46
C THR A 39 -6.55 -5.78 -6.94
N ALA A 40 -5.76 -4.92 -6.28
CA ALA A 40 -6.23 -3.61 -5.85
C ALA A 40 -6.64 -2.74 -7.04
N ALA A 41 -5.87 -2.77 -8.13
CA ALA A 41 -6.20 -2.05 -9.36
C ALA A 41 -7.52 -2.53 -10.00
N GLU A 42 -7.76 -3.85 -10.03
CA GLU A 42 -9.03 -4.42 -10.53
C GLU A 42 -10.22 -4.05 -9.65
N MET A 43 -10.07 -4.12 -8.33
CA MET A 43 -11.12 -3.69 -7.38
C MET A 43 -11.48 -2.22 -7.59
N TYR A 44 -10.46 -1.35 -7.71
CA TYR A 44 -10.65 0.06 -7.98
C TYR A 44 -11.34 0.31 -9.33
N ALA A 45 -10.90 -0.37 -10.39
CA ALA A 45 -11.47 -0.23 -11.73
C ALA A 45 -12.92 -0.74 -11.83
N ARG A 46 -13.28 -1.80 -11.09
CA ARG A 46 -14.64 -2.34 -11.05
C ARG A 46 -15.58 -1.53 -10.16
N GLY A 47 -15.05 -0.77 -9.20
CA GLY A 47 -15.84 -0.11 -8.16
C GLY A 47 -16.44 -1.09 -7.14
N ASP A 48 -15.98 -2.34 -7.13
CA ASP A 48 -16.35 -3.36 -6.15
C ASP A 48 -15.18 -3.55 -5.18
N TRP A 49 -15.37 -3.01 -3.98
CA TRP A 49 -14.36 -3.00 -2.92
C TRP A 49 -14.50 -4.20 -1.98
N ILE A 50 -15.42 -5.13 -2.25
CA ILE A 50 -15.70 -6.27 -1.37
C ILE A 50 -15.04 -7.55 -1.87
N VAL A 51 -15.09 -7.81 -3.18
CA VAL A 51 -14.59 -9.08 -3.75
C VAL A 51 -13.24 -8.84 -4.48
N PRO A 52 -12.11 -9.30 -3.92
CA PRO A 52 -10.83 -9.20 -4.63
C PRO A 52 -10.84 -10.07 -5.89
N THR A 53 -10.36 -9.51 -7.01
CA THR A 53 -10.16 -10.26 -8.25
C THR A 53 -8.78 -10.05 -8.84
N PHE A 54 -8.27 -11.10 -9.46
CA PHE A 54 -7.03 -11.08 -10.23
C PHE A 54 -7.29 -11.79 -11.57
N ASN A 55 -6.95 -11.13 -12.67
CA ASN A 55 -7.28 -11.52 -14.03
C ASN A 55 -8.78 -11.86 -14.20
N GLY A 56 -9.65 -11.06 -13.58
CA GLY A 56 -11.11 -11.22 -13.67
C GLY A 56 -11.68 -12.44 -12.93
N ARG A 57 -10.86 -13.14 -12.11
CA ARG A 57 -11.29 -14.26 -11.28
C ARG A 57 -11.18 -13.89 -9.81
N MET A 58 -12.05 -14.44 -8.97
CA MET A 58 -11.99 -14.24 -7.52
C MET A 58 -10.61 -14.65 -6.97
N PHE A 59 -9.97 -13.75 -6.23
CA PHE A 59 -8.65 -13.93 -5.64
C PHE A 59 -8.73 -13.88 -4.11
N GLY A 60 -9.35 -14.92 -3.52
CA GLY A 60 -9.70 -14.98 -2.10
C GLY A 60 -8.54 -15.30 -1.13
N HIS A 61 -7.30 -14.96 -1.47
CA HIS A 61 -6.13 -15.27 -0.61
C HIS A 61 -6.04 -14.36 0.61
N LYS A 62 -6.62 -13.15 0.54
CA LYS A 62 -6.59 -12.12 1.59
C LYS A 62 -7.96 -11.42 1.68
N PRO A 63 -8.35 -10.93 2.87
CA PRO A 63 -9.55 -10.12 3.01
C PRO A 63 -9.39 -8.77 2.27
N PRO A 64 -10.51 -8.10 1.94
CA PRO A 64 -10.50 -6.85 1.18
C PRO A 64 -9.72 -5.71 1.85
N TRP A 65 -9.57 -5.74 3.18
CA TRP A 65 -8.79 -4.78 3.96
C TRP A 65 -7.38 -4.55 3.42
N MET A 66 -6.72 -5.58 2.89
CA MET A 66 -5.35 -5.43 2.36
C MET A 66 -5.28 -4.57 1.09
N TYR A 67 -6.40 -4.41 0.38
CA TYR A 67 -6.49 -3.72 -0.91
C TYR A 67 -7.14 -2.34 -0.81
N TRP A 68 -7.77 -2.01 0.32
CA TRP A 68 -8.30 -0.69 0.63
C TRP A 68 -7.17 0.29 0.96
#